data_AF-A0A2V8BRQ5-F1
#
_entry.id   AF-A0A2V8BRQ5-F1
#
_cell.length_a   1.000
_cell.length_b   1.000
_cell.length_c   1.000
_cell.angle_alpha   90.00
_cell.angle_beta   90.00
_cell.angle_gamma   90.00
#
_symmetry.space_group_name_H-M   'P 1'
#
loop_
_entity.id
_entity.type
_entity.pdbx_description
1 polymer ?
#
loop_
_entity_poly.entity_id
_entity_poly.type
_entity_poly.pdbx_seq_one_letter_code
_entity_poly.pdbx_strand_id
1 'polypeptide(L)'
;ERKHGRLEPTHDLLRSGYGAIELAVRTEALGFDMASAPDTLAGYPTASTLLANADHATTVGVNWYMNHYVKLEADVVLESIADPARSPSPSTGGRFISTVFFLQFHF
;
A
#
# COMPACT_ATOMS: atom_id res chain seq x y z
N GLU A 1 -19.18 7.95 6.97
CA GLU A 1 -18.78 6.70 6.28
C GLU A 1 -19.79 6.41 5.16
N ARG A 2 -19.45 6.70 3.89
CA ARG A 2 -20.28 6.27 2.77
C ARG A 2 -19.76 4.91 2.34
N LYS A 3 -20.39 3.83 2.81
CA LYS A 3 -20.20 2.51 2.21
C LYS A 3 -20.80 2.56 0.81
N HIS A 4 -19.98 2.86 -0.20
CA HIS A 4 -20.33 2.53 -1.57
C HIS A 4 -20.59 1.03 -1.58
N GLY A 5 -21.80 0.64 -1.96
CA GLY A 5 -22.18 -0.76 -2.07
C GLY A 5 -21.17 -1.48 -2.97
N ARG A 6 -20.88 -2.74 -2.64
CA ARG A 6 -20.04 -3.62 -3.46
C ARG A 6 -20.50 -3.51 -4.92
N LEU A 7 -19.60 -3.16 -5.83
CA LEU A 7 -19.90 -3.15 -7.26
C LEU A 7 -20.20 -4.58 -7.69
N GLU A 8 -21.46 -4.85 -8.02
CA GLU A 8 -21.88 -6.13 -8.55
C GLU A 8 -21.88 -6.06 -10.08
N PRO A 9 -21.32 -7.07 -10.78
CA PRO A 9 -21.34 -7.10 -12.23
C PRO A 9 -22.78 -7.20 -12.73
N THR A 10 -23.20 -6.24 -13.55
CA THR A 10 -24.52 -6.28 -14.22
C THR A 10 -24.55 -7.26 -15.39
N HIS A 11 -23.38 -7.57 -15.96
CA HIS A 11 -23.23 -8.54 -17.05
C HIS A 11 -22.01 -9.44 -16.77
N ASP A 12 -22.26 -10.70 -16.45
CA ASP A 12 -21.22 -11.71 -16.22
C ASP A 12 -20.45 -12.06 -17.49
N LEU A 13 -19.16 -12.37 -17.35
CA LEU A 13 -18.31 -12.87 -18.44
C LEU A 13 -18.85 -14.14 -19.13
N LEU A 14 -19.57 -14.99 -18.39
CA LEU A 14 -20.18 -16.21 -18.93
C LEU A 14 -21.51 -15.97 -19.67
N ARG A 15 -22.04 -14.73 -19.65
CA ARG A 15 -23.32 -14.34 -20.30
C ARG A 15 -23.16 -13.13 -21.22
N SER A 16 -21.99 -13.00 -21.86
CA SER A 16 -21.68 -11.95 -22.86
C SER A 16 -21.31 -10.55 -22.29
N GLY A 17 -20.96 -10.44 -21.01
CA GLY A 17 -20.45 -9.20 -20.40
C GLY A 17 -18.93 -9.17 -20.21
N TYR A 18 -18.39 -8.00 -19.82
CA TYR A 18 -17.00 -7.86 -19.37
C TYR A 18 -16.88 -7.85 -17.83
N GLY A 19 -17.96 -8.14 -17.09
CA GLY A 19 -17.98 -8.01 -15.64
C GLY A 19 -18.04 -6.54 -15.18
N ALA A 20 -17.47 -6.25 -14.00
CA ALA A 20 -17.30 -4.89 -13.48
C ALA A 20 -15.83 -4.60 -13.15
N ILE A 21 -15.36 -3.40 -13.48
CA ILE A 21 -14.02 -2.92 -13.14
C ILE A 21 -14.16 -1.78 -12.13
N GLU A 22 -13.37 -1.86 -11.07
CA GLU A 22 -13.25 -0.83 -10.04
C GLU A 22 -11.79 -0.39 -9.98
N LEU A 23 -11.58 0.92 -9.91
CA LEU A 23 -10.26 1.54 -9.76
C LEU A 23 -10.17 2.17 -8.38
N ALA A 24 -9.08 1.91 -7.68
CA ALA A 24 -8.82 2.45 -6.35
C ALA A 24 -7.44 3.11 -6.29
N VAL A 25 -7.36 4.22 -5.55
CA VAL A 25 -6.09 4.87 -5.22
C VAL A 25 -6.07 5.12 -3.73
N ARG A 26 -4.98 4.73 -3.08
CA ARG A 26 -4.74 4.95 -1.64
C ARG A 26 -3.40 5.65 -1.47
N THR A 27 -3.38 6.71 -0.67
CA THR A 27 -2.13 7.39 -0.28
C THR A 27 -2.01 7.36 1.24
N GLU A 28 -0.83 7.00 1.72
CA GLU A 28 -0.50 6.81 3.12
C GLU A 28 0.80 7.56 3.43
N ALA A 29 0.87 8.15 4.62
CA ALA A 29 2.07 8.81 5.13
C ALA A 29 2.25 8.43 6.60
N LEU A 30 3.45 7.96 6.94
CA LEU A 30 3.83 7.59 8.30
C LEU A 30 5.05 8.41 8.71
N GLY A 31 4.89 9.22 9.75
CA GLY A 31 5.98 10.00 10.34
C GLY A 31 6.43 9.39 11.66
N PHE A 32 7.74 9.32 11.87
CA PHE A 32 8.36 8.90 13.12
C PHE A 32 9.13 10.09 13.68
N ASP A 33 8.86 10.45 14.93
CA ASP A 33 9.58 11.50 15.66
C ASP A 33 9.76 11.09 17.13
N MET A 34 10.81 11.59 17.79
CA MET A 34 11.09 11.33 19.20
C MET A 34 11.13 12.65 19.97
N ALA A 35 10.17 12.84 20.87
CA ALA A 35 10.00 14.08 21.64
C ALA A 35 11.14 14.36 22.65
N SER A 36 11.80 13.31 23.16
CA SER A 36 12.95 13.43 24.04
C SER A 36 13.74 12.14 24.05
N ALA A 37 15.05 12.23 23.87
CA ALA A 37 15.94 11.08 23.98
C ALA A 37 16.73 11.17 25.30
N PRO A 38 16.85 10.06 26.07
CA PRO A 38 17.69 10.05 27.27
C PRO A 38 19.15 10.25 26.89
N ASP A 39 19.82 11.19 27.55
CA ASP A 39 21.11 11.77 27.13
C ASP A 39 22.28 10.76 27.14
N THR A 40 22.14 9.59 27.72
CA THR A 40 23.17 8.53 27.66
C THR A 40 22.56 7.17 27.95
N LEU A 41 22.37 6.33 26.93
CA LEU A 41 22.32 4.89 27.14
C LEU A 41 23.61 4.28 26.60
N ALA A 42 24.42 3.74 27.51
CA ALA A 42 25.63 2.98 27.21
C ALA A 42 25.32 1.86 26.19
N GLY A 43 25.78 2.04 24.94
CA GLY A 43 25.72 1.02 23.89
C GLY A 43 24.50 1.02 22.96
N TYR A 44 23.59 2.00 23.09
CA TYR A 44 22.40 2.11 22.23
C TYR A 44 22.45 3.37 21.35
N PRO A 45 21.80 3.38 20.17
CA PRO A 45 21.75 4.55 19.30
C PRO A 45 21.22 5.77 20.08
N THR A 46 21.99 6.85 20.04
CA THR A 46 21.70 8.14 20.68
C THR A 46 20.50 8.87 20.04
N ALA A 47 19.97 9.89 20.71
CA ALA A 47 18.96 10.84 20.19
C ALA A 47 19.19 11.25 18.73
N SER A 48 20.45 11.55 18.40
CA SER A 48 20.92 12.01 17.10
C SER A 48 20.89 10.92 16.02
N THR A 49 20.78 9.64 16.40
CA THR A 49 20.62 8.52 15.46
C THR A 49 19.16 8.14 15.20
N LEU A 50 18.21 8.62 16.02
CA LEU A 50 16.76 8.43 15.85
C LEU A 50 16.06 9.73 15.42
N LEU A 51 16.73 10.50 14.56
CA LEU A 51 16.17 11.69 13.94
C LEU A 51 14.90 11.34 13.14
N ALA A 52 13.95 12.27 13.11
CA ALA A 52 12.66 12.08 12.47
C ALA A 52 12.80 11.56 11.03
N ASN A 53 11.95 10.59 10.68
CA ASN A 53 11.88 10.04 9.33
C ASN A 53 10.42 9.93 8.91
N ALA A 54 10.16 9.95 7.61
CA ALA A 54 8.83 9.79 7.06
C ALA A 54 8.85 8.75 5.94
N ASP A 55 7.78 7.99 5.86
CA ASP A 55 7.50 7.07 4.78
C ASP A 55 6.18 7.48 4.10
N HIS A 56 6.16 7.39 2.78
CA HIS A 56 5.01 7.69 1.95
C HIS A 56 4.76 6.53 1.00
N ALA A 57 3.54 5.99 1.03
CA ALA A 57 3.11 4.93 0.14
C ALA A 57 1.91 5.39 -0.69
N THR A 58 1.98 5.21 -2.00
CA THR A 58 0.84 5.39 -2.92
C THR A 58 0.55 4.05 -3.58
N THR A 59 -0.65 3.54 -3.34
CA THR A 59 -1.16 2.31 -3.96
C THR A 59 -2.17 2.65 -5.04
N VAL A 60 -1.99 2.08 -6.22
CA VAL A 60 -2.94 2.16 -7.33
C VAL A 60 -3.41 0.74 -7.63
N GLY A 61 -4.72 0.53 -7.55
CA GLY A 61 -5.35 -0.78 -7.62
C GLY A 61 -6.41 -0.89 -8.69
N VAL A 62 -6.50 -2.06 -9.31
CA VAL A 62 -7.57 -2.45 -10.23
C VAL A 62 -8.23 -3.72 -9.72
N ASN A 63 -9.55 -3.66 -9.56
CA ASN A 63 -10.41 -4.77 -9.18
C ASN A 63 -11.28 -5.14 -10.36
N TRP A 64 -11.20 -6.38 -10.82
CA TRP A 64 -12.02 -6.91 -11.89
C TRP A 64 -12.91 -8.04 -11.38
N TYR A 65 -14.20 -7.74 -11.27
CA TYR A 65 -15.25 -8.67 -10.94
C TYR A 65 -15.73 -9.34 -12.23
N MET A 66 -15.16 -10.50 -12.54
CA MET A 66 -15.46 -11.21 -13.79
C MET A 66 -16.87 -11.78 -13.80
N ASN A 67 -17.31 -12.27 -12.63
CA ASN A 67 -18.66 -12.75 -12.37
C ASN A 67 -18.92 -12.71 -10.85
N HIS A 68 -20.09 -13.16 -10.40
CA HIS A 68 -20.43 -13.21 -8.97
C HIS A 68 -19.53 -14.12 -8.11
N TYR A 69 -18.72 -14.99 -8.72
CA TYR A 69 -17.87 -15.97 -8.04
C TYR A 69 -16.38 -15.62 -8.08
N VAL A 70 -15.92 -14.88 -9.08
CA VAL A 70 -14.49 -14.66 -9.35
C VAL A 70 -14.18 -13.16 -9.41
N LYS A 71 -13.22 -12.76 -8.58
CA LYS A 71 -12.62 -11.43 -8.58
C LYS A 71 -11.11 -11.54 -8.78
N LEU A 72 -10.56 -10.74 -9.68
CA LEU A 72 -9.12 -10.51 -9.83
C LEU A 72 -8.78 -9.11 -9.29
N GLU A 73 -7.70 -9.00 -8.54
CA GLU A 73 -7.20 -7.75 -7.97
C GLU A 73 -5.72 -7.61 -8.32
N ALA A 74 -5.33 -6.40 -8.74
CA ALA A 74 -3.95 -6.07 -9.09
C ALA A 74 -3.60 -4.70 -8.51
N ASP A 75 -2.59 -4.65 -7.65
CA ASP A 75 -2.13 -3.43 -6.98
C ASP A 75 -0.67 -3.14 -7.30
N VAL A 76 -0.38 -1.86 -7.52
CA VAL A 76 0.98 -1.33 -7.60
C VAL A 76 1.18 -0.35 -6.45
N VAL A 77 2.14 -0.65 -5.60
CA VAL A 77 2.53 0.16 -4.44
C VAL A 77 3.83 0.87 -4.75
N LEU A 78 3.80 2.20 -4.67
CA LEU A 78 4.94 3.10 -4.82
C LEU A 78 5.29 3.66 -3.45
N GLU A 79 6.43 3.27 -2.90
CA GLU A 79 6.90 3.70 -1.59
C GLU A 79 8.08 4.66 -1.73
N SER A 80 8.16 5.64 -0.83
CA SER A 80 9.30 6.54 -0.73
C SER A 80 9.58 6.92 0.72
N ILE A 81 10.81 6.67 1.16
CA ILE A 81 11.33 7.02 2.47
C ILE A 81 12.11 8.34 2.37
N ALA A 82 11.80 9.29 3.25
CA ALA A 82 12.37 10.64 3.24
C ALA A 82 13.89 10.67 3.50
N ASP A 83 14.39 9.81 4.41
CA ASP A 83 15.82 9.56 4.60
C ASP A 83 16.20 8.11 4.19
N PRO A 84 16.67 7.89 2.94
CA PRO A 84 17.08 6.59 2.44
C PRO A 84 18.23 5.94 3.23
N ALA A 85 19.09 6.74 3.87
CA ALA A 85 20.23 6.21 4.64
C ALA A 85 19.77 5.50 5.92
N ARG A 86 18.51 5.71 6.33
CA ARG A 86 17.87 5.08 7.49
C ARG A 86 16.82 4.04 7.11
N SER A 87 16.75 3.66 5.83
CA SER A 87 15.90 2.57 5.37
C SER A 87 16.45 1.22 5.84
N PRO A 88 15.60 0.28 6.32
CA PRO A 88 16.03 -1.08 6.65
C PRO A 88 16.44 -1.90 5.42
N SER A 89 16.11 -1.44 4.21
CA SER A 89 16.48 -2.07 2.95
C SER A 89 17.36 -1.15 2.09
N PRO A 90 18.50 -1.61 1.54
CA PRO A 90 19.30 -0.83 0.61
C PRO A 90 18.50 -0.59 -0.68
N SER A 91 18.12 0.65 -0.95
CA SER A 91 17.57 1.05 -2.26
C SER A 91 18.24 2.32 -2.76
N THR A 92 18.30 2.44 -4.08
CA THR A 92 18.83 3.62 -4.77
C THR A 92 17.89 4.81 -4.54
N GLY A 93 18.06 5.50 -3.41
CA GLY A 93 17.31 6.71 -3.09
C GLY A 93 15.99 6.51 -2.35
N GLY A 94 15.80 5.40 -1.63
CA GLY A 94 14.68 5.21 -0.70
C GLY A 94 13.32 4.99 -1.36
N ARG A 95 13.30 4.63 -2.66
CA ARG A 95 12.07 4.39 -3.42
C ARG A 95 11.89 2.91 -3.70
N PHE A 96 10.69 2.39 -3.51
CA PHE A 96 10.35 1.00 -3.75
C PHE A 96 9.09 0.88 -4.59
N ILE A 97 9.05 -0.12 -5.46
CA ILE A 97 7.88 -0.46 -6.26
C ILE A 97 7.56 -1.92 -5.97
N SER A 98 6.35 -2.19 -5.49
CA SER A 98 5.85 -3.53 -5.26
C SER A 98 4.58 -3.74 -6.08
N THR A 99 4.44 -4.93 -6.66
CA THR A 99 3.24 -5.32 -7.38
C THR A 99 2.65 -6.56 -6.74
N VAL A 100 1.35 -6.54 -6.47
CA VAL A 100 0.63 -7.64 -5.83
C VAL A 100 -0.57 -8.02 -6.68
N PHE A 101 -0.83 -9.33 -6.78
CA PHE A 101 -1.98 -9.88 -7.47
C PHE A 101 -2.74 -10.83 -6.56
N PHE A 102 -4.06 -10.70 -6.52
CA PHE A 102 -4.93 -11.62 -5.81
C PHE A 102 -6.00 -12.18 -6.75
N LEU A 103 -6.23 -13.49 -6.62
CA LEU A 103 -7.35 -14.17 -7.23
C LEU A 103 -8.26 -14.64 -6.11
N GLN A 104 -9.50 -14.16 -6.09
CA GLN A 104 -10.49 -14.48 -5.06
C GLN A 104 -11.67 -15.23 -5.66
N PHE A 105 -12.03 -16.33 -5.00
CA PHE A 105 -13.23 -17.10 -5.28
C PHE A 105 -14.26 -16.91 -4.16
N HIS A 106 -15.51 -16.67 -4.53
CA HIS A 106 -16.67 -16.62 -3.66
C HIS A 106 -17.56 -17.84 -3.99
N PHE A 107 -17.96 -18.60 -2.97
CA PHE A 107 -18.82 -19.78 -3.09
C PHE A 107 -20.02 -19.65 -2.16
#